data_AF-A0A8K0ECR6-F1
#
_entry.id   AF-A0A8K0ECR6-F1
#
_cell.length_a   1.000
_cell.length_b   1.000
_cell.length_c   1.000
_cell.angle_alpha   90.00
_cell.angle_beta   90.00
_cell.angle_gamma   90.00
#
_symmetry.space_group_name_H-M   'P 1'
#
loop_
_entity.id
_entity.type
_entity.pdbx_description
1 polymer ?
#
loop_
_entity_poly.entity_id
_entity_poly.type
_entity_poly.pdbx_seq_one_letter_code
_entity_poly.pdbx_strand_id
1 'polypeptide(L)'
;MPRDDGVVRGENWTQLSGIRSYDFDKEKIAEVFIGHYVIRVVKDYNKGVMYTMVAGQCFTTPWPYPIVNCIPDNATMIGNFEVGGPDGLMVEQYHLNDFLPGLKGYIQFSRAGCLPVSQAQFTDTHVTKVGVANITVGIKDPNVFDVPSPPCPMDVDSVVNQLLIKPADF
;
A
#
# COMPACT_ATOMS: atom_id res chain seq x y z
N MET A 1 -4.03 40.20 21.74
CA MET A 1 -4.09 39.14 20.70
C MET A 1 -5.05 38.08 21.21
N PRO A 2 -6.17 37.81 20.52
CA PRO A 2 -7.07 36.74 20.92
C PRO A 2 -6.35 35.40 20.78
N ARG A 3 -6.51 34.52 21.78
CA ARG A 3 -6.12 33.12 21.67
C ARG A 3 -7.18 32.47 20.79
N ASP A 4 -6.76 32.06 19.61
CA ASP A 4 -7.51 31.17 18.74
C ASP A 4 -7.69 29.85 19.52
N ASP A 5 -8.92 29.61 19.96
CA ASP A 5 -9.35 28.45 20.73
C ASP A 5 -9.57 27.21 19.84
N GLY A 6 -9.17 27.27 18.56
CA GLY A 6 -8.51 26.17 17.85
C GLY A 6 -9.18 24.80 17.96
N VAL A 7 -10.52 24.75 17.97
CA VAL A 7 -11.27 23.50 17.87
C VAL A 7 -11.13 23.00 16.44
N VAL A 8 -10.09 22.20 16.19
CA VAL A 8 -9.95 21.42 14.96
C VAL A 8 -11.08 20.39 14.96
N ARG A 9 -12.05 20.57 14.06
CA ARG A 9 -13.14 19.61 13.85
C ARG A 9 -12.55 18.29 13.35
N GLY A 10 -13.05 17.20 13.94
CA GLY A 10 -12.51 15.84 13.90
C GLY A 10 -11.92 15.37 12.58
N GLU A 11 -10.64 15.01 12.62
CA GLU A 11 -9.97 14.35 11.52
C GLU A 11 -10.39 12.87 11.48
N ASN A 12 -11.04 12.46 10.39
CA ASN A 12 -11.43 11.07 10.17
C ASN A 12 -10.21 10.26 9.68
N TRP A 13 -9.48 9.63 10.59
CA TRP A 13 -8.40 8.71 10.24
C TRP A 13 -8.88 7.27 10.31
N THR A 14 -8.58 6.48 9.27
CA THR A 14 -8.77 5.02 9.29
C THR A 14 -7.40 4.36 9.29
N GLN A 15 -7.16 3.46 10.24
CA GLN A 15 -5.93 2.67 10.31
C GLN A 15 -6.26 1.20 10.11
N LEU A 16 -5.55 0.56 9.18
CA LEU A 16 -5.58 -0.88 8.97
C LEU A 16 -4.18 -1.44 9.20
N SER A 17 -4.10 -2.58 9.86
CA SER A 17 -2.87 -3.34 10.00
C SER A 17 -2.99 -4.63 9.20
N GLY A 18 -1.87 -5.10 8.65
CA GLY A 18 -1.91 -6.30 7.84
C GLY A 18 -0.55 -6.96 7.65
N ILE A 19 -0.59 -8.17 7.11
CA ILE A 19 0.58 -8.95 6.72
C ILE A 19 0.73 -8.82 5.21
N ARG A 20 1.94 -8.53 4.74
CA ARG A 20 2.27 -8.46 3.31
C ARG A 20 3.31 -9.51 2.97
N SER A 21 3.05 -10.30 1.94
CA SER A 21 4.02 -11.18 1.28
C SER A 21 4.32 -10.62 -0.11
N TYR A 22 5.60 -10.58 -0.48
CA TYR A 22 6.07 -9.96 -1.71
C TYR A 22 7.02 -10.93 -2.42
N ASP A 23 6.67 -11.33 -3.64
CA ASP A 23 7.44 -12.25 -4.49
C ASP A 23 7.72 -11.54 -5.82
N PHE A 24 8.90 -10.94 -5.96
CA PHE A 24 9.27 -10.24 -7.20
C PHE A 24 9.47 -11.22 -8.36
N ASP A 25 10.10 -12.37 -8.10
CA ASP A 25 10.42 -13.35 -9.14
C ASP A 25 9.16 -13.93 -9.78
N LYS A 26 8.07 -14.08 -9.01
CA LYS A 26 6.75 -14.49 -9.53
C LYS A 26 5.84 -13.32 -9.87
N GLU A 27 6.29 -12.09 -9.68
CA GLU A 27 5.55 -10.85 -9.82
C GLU A 27 4.19 -10.88 -9.08
N LYS A 28 4.21 -11.20 -7.79
CA LYS A 28 3.02 -11.28 -6.94
C LYS A 28 3.19 -10.56 -5.62
N ILE A 29 2.09 -9.92 -5.18
CA ILE A 29 1.97 -9.39 -3.83
C ILE A 29 0.69 -9.93 -3.22
N ALA A 30 0.77 -10.43 -1.99
CA ALA A 30 -0.39 -10.81 -1.18
C ALA A 30 -0.43 -9.96 0.07
N GLU A 31 -1.62 -9.44 0.40
CA GLU A 31 -1.85 -8.61 1.57
C GLU A 31 -3.07 -9.16 2.34
N VAL A 32 -2.96 -9.22 3.66
CA VAL A 32 -4.06 -9.61 4.55
C VAL A 32 -4.23 -8.50 5.57
N PHE A 33 -5.31 -7.73 5.46
CA PHE A 33 -5.67 -6.69 6.41
C PHE A 33 -6.60 -7.26 7.48
N ILE A 34 -6.30 -6.96 8.73
CA ILE A 34 -7.04 -7.43 9.91
C ILE A 34 -7.77 -6.22 10.49
N GLY A 35 -9.11 -6.25 10.39
CA GLY A 35 -10.01 -5.27 10.99
C GLY A 35 -11.29 -5.95 11.46
N HIS A 36 -12.44 -5.27 11.37
CA HIS A 36 -13.75 -5.88 11.63
C HIS A 36 -14.05 -7.05 10.67
N TYR A 37 -13.54 -6.95 9.44
CA TYR A 37 -13.50 -8.04 8.47
C TYR A 37 -12.05 -8.33 8.09
N VAL A 38 -11.74 -9.58 7.78
CA VAL A 38 -10.47 -9.95 7.14
C VAL A 38 -10.58 -9.64 5.66
N ILE A 39 -9.71 -8.78 5.15
CA ILE A 39 -9.63 -8.44 3.73
C ILE A 39 -8.32 -9.04 3.21
N ARG A 40 -8.41 -9.88 2.20
CA ARG A 40 -7.23 -10.42 1.51
C ARG A 40 -7.17 -9.86 0.10
N VAL A 41 -6.00 -9.37 -0.28
CA VAL A 41 -5.72 -8.82 -1.61
C VAL A 41 -4.57 -9.61 -2.22
N VAL A 42 -4.71 -10.04 -3.47
CA VAL A 42 -3.63 -10.64 -4.26
C VAL A 42 -3.48 -9.86 -5.55
N LYS A 43 -2.31 -9.25 -5.76
CA LYS A 43 -1.93 -8.57 -6.99
C LYS A 43 -1.07 -9.52 -7.81
N ASP A 44 -1.57 -9.91 -8.98
CA ASP A 44 -0.90 -10.80 -9.95
C ASP A 44 -0.50 -9.95 -11.16
N TYR A 45 0.75 -9.49 -11.15
CA TYR A 45 1.24 -8.52 -12.13
C TYR A 45 1.43 -9.15 -13.51
N ASN A 46 1.81 -10.43 -13.55
CA ASN A 46 1.83 -11.24 -14.78
C ASN A 46 0.47 -11.26 -15.50
N LYS A 47 -0.63 -11.15 -14.75
CA LYS A 47 -2.00 -11.10 -15.28
C LYS A 47 -2.57 -9.69 -15.38
N GLY A 48 -1.90 -8.68 -14.81
CA GLY A 48 -2.39 -7.31 -14.73
C GLY A 48 -3.69 -7.17 -13.92
N VAL A 49 -3.88 -7.98 -12.87
CA VAL A 49 -5.11 -7.96 -12.06
C VAL A 49 -4.84 -7.97 -10.56
N MET A 50 -5.79 -7.40 -9.81
CA MET A 50 -5.88 -7.45 -8.36
C MET A 50 -7.16 -8.18 -7.97
N TYR A 51 -7.00 -9.24 -7.19
CA TYR A 51 -8.08 -9.99 -6.56
C TYR A 51 -8.31 -9.46 -5.15
N THR A 52 -9.56 -9.17 -4.81
CA THR A 52 -9.94 -8.76 -3.46
C THR A 52 -10.96 -9.74 -2.91
N MET A 53 -10.67 -10.29 -1.73
CA MET A 53 -11.47 -11.27 -1.02
C MET A 53 -11.87 -10.70 0.34
N VAL A 54 -13.17 -10.59 0.59
CA VAL A 54 -13.71 -10.02 1.83
C VAL A 54 -15.07 -10.63 2.13
N ALA A 55 -15.33 -10.99 3.39
CA ALA A 55 -16.62 -11.52 3.84
C ALA A 55 -17.17 -12.69 2.98
N GLY A 56 -16.29 -13.59 2.53
CA GLY A 56 -16.65 -14.73 1.67
C GLY A 56 -16.92 -14.38 0.20
N GLN A 57 -16.86 -13.11 -0.17
CA GLN A 57 -16.96 -12.63 -1.55
C GLN A 57 -15.56 -12.47 -2.15
N CYS A 58 -15.48 -12.59 -3.47
CA CYS A 58 -14.26 -12.31 -4.22
C CYS A 58 -14.57 -11.56 -5.52
N PHE A 59 -13.74 -10.59 -5.86
CA PHE A 59 -13.83 -9.84 -7.10
C PHE A 59 -12.45 -9.53 -7.68
N THR A 60 -12.41 -9.33 -9.00
CA THR A 60 -11.21 -9.00 -9.76
C THR A 60 -11.30 -7.58 -10.32
N THR A 61 -10.21 -6.82 -10.20
CA THR A 61 -10.05 -5.47 -10.74
C THR A 61 -8.76 -5.35 -11.57
N PRO A 62 -8.71 -4.51 -12.61
CA PRO A 62 -7.48 -4.26 -13.35
C PRO A 62 -6.38 -3.67 -12.44
N TRP A 63 -5.15 -4.11 -12.62
CA TRP A 63 -3.98 -3.61 -11.90
C TRP A 63 -2.89 -3.19 -12.91
N PRO A 64 -2.92 -1.92 -13.37
CA PRO A 64 -2.06 -1.46 -14.47
C PRO A 64 -0.67 -1.01 -14.00
N TYR A 65 -0.34 -1.23 -12.73
CA TYR A 65 0.89 -0.72 -12.14
C TYR A 65 2.04 -1.73 -12.25
N PRO A 66 3.28 -1.29 -12.47
CA PRO A 66 4.43 -2.17 -12.46
C PRO A 66 4.71 -2.68 -11.04
N ILE A 67 5.30 -3.87 -10.94
CA ILE A 67 5.89 -4.31 -9.68
C ILE A 67 7.25 -3.62 -9.52
N VAL A 68 7.47 -3.05 -8.35
CA VAL A 68 8.68 -2.29 -8.04
C VAL A 68 9.63 -3.18 -7.25
N ASN A 69 10.82 -3.44 -7.79
CA ASN A 69 11.92 -4.05 -7.04
C ASN A 69 13.02 -3.03 -6.80
N CYS A 70 13.11 -2.58 -5.55
CA CYS A 70 14.04 -1.54 -5.13
C CYS A 70 13.83 -0.19 -5.86
N ILE A 71 14.79 0.72 -5.72
CA ILE A 71 14.81 2.07 -6.28
C ILE A 71 15.27 1.98 -7.75
N PRO A 72 14.46 2.42 -8.73
CA PRO A 72 14.87 2.44 -10.12
C PRO A 72 15.94 3.51 -10.36
N ASP A 73 16.81 3.29 -11.35
CA ASP A 73 17.96 4.17 -11.63
C ASP A 73 17.59 5.63 -11.93
N ASN A 74 16.37 5.86 -12.43
CA ASN A 74 15.84 7.18 -12.77
C ASN A 74 15.03 7.82 -11.63
N ALA A 75 15.00 7.24 -10.43
CA ALA A 75 14.27 7.79 -9.30
C ALA A 75 14.89 9.10 -8.80
N THR A 76 14.04 10.09 -8.56
CA THR A 76 14.41 11.39 -8.03
C THR A 76 14.37 11.37 -6.51
N MET A 77 15.53 11.45 -5.88
CA MET A 77 15.64 11.53 -4.43
C MET A 77 15.15 12.90 -3.92
N ILE A 78 14.22 12.87 -2.98
CA ILE A 78 13.71 14.05 -2.26
C ILE A 78 14.64 14.42 -1.12
N GLY A 79 15.14 13.42 -0.40
CA GLY A 79 16.04 13.62 0.74
C GLY A 79 16.34 12.33 1.48
N ASN A 80 17.12 12.45 2.56
CA ASN A 80 17.40 11.35 3.49
C ASN A 80 17.42 11.85 4.93
N PHE A 81 17.10 10.96 5.86
CA PHE A 81 17.05 11.26 7.28
C PHE A 81 17.19 10.00 8.12
N GLU A 82 17.49 10.17 9.40
CA GLU A 82 17.64 9.09 10.38
C GLU A 82 16.37 8.94 11.22
N VAL A 83 15.87 7.72 11.39
CA VAL A 83 14.69 7.40 12.19
C VAL A 83 15.09 6.61 13.41
N GLY A 84 14.74 7.10 14.61
CA GLY A 84 14.93 6.36 15.87
C GLY A 84 15.96 6.95 16.84
N GLY A 85 16.54 8.12 16.55
CA GLY A 85 17.59 8.74 17.37
C GLY A 85 18.99 8.31 16.91
N PRO A 86 20.05 8.54 17.72
CA PRO A 86 21.41 8.12 17.40
C PRO A 86 21.48 6.62 17.12
N ASP A 87 22.18 6.23 16.06
CA ASP A 87 22.22 4.86 15.52
C ASP A 87 20.88 4.39 14.93
N GLY A 88 20.05 5.34 14.52
CA GLY A 88 18.75 5.09 13.90
C GLY A 88 18.87 4.52 12.50
N LEU A 89 17.72 4.17 11.93
CA LEU A 89 17.62 3.68 10.57
C LEU A 89 17.79 4.85 9.60
N MET A 90 18.83 4.81 8.76
CA MET A 90 18.96 5.72 7.63
C MET A 90 17.95 5.40 6.54
N VAL A 91 17.10 6.37 6.23
CA VAL A 91 16.01 6.27 5.26
C VAL A 91 16.26 7.25 4.11
N GLU A 92 16.02 6.80 2.89
CA GLU A 92 16.07 7.59 1.67
C GLU A 92 14.66 7.70 1.09
N GLN A 93 14.28 8.92 0.71
CA GLN A 93 12.95 9.24 0.25
C GLN A 93 13.00 9.67 -1.22
N TYR A 94 12.06 9.16 -2.02
CA TYR A 94 11.97 9.40 -3.45
C TYR A 94 10.55 9.81 -3.86
N HIS A 95 10.42 10.45 -5.03
CA HIS A 95 9.12 10.75 -5.62
C HIS A 95 8.38 9.48 -6.01
N LEU A 96 7.14 9.30 -5.52
CA LEU A 96 6.34 8.11 -5.81
C LEU A 96 6.05 7.93 -7.31
N ASN A 97 5.91 9.05 -8.04
CA ASN A 97 5.61 9.06 -9.47
C ASN A 97 6.69 8.38 -10.32
N ASP A 98 7.94 8.34 -9.84
CA ASP A 98 9.05 7.70 -10.57
C ASP A 98 8.96 6.17 -10.51
N PHE A 99 8.18 5.65 -9.57
CA PHE A 99 7.92 4.22 -9.37
C PHE A 99 6.56 3.81 -9.93
N LEU A 100 5.56 4.64 -9.69
CA LEU A 100 4.16 4.42 -10.03
C LEU A 100 3.63 5.66 -10.77
N PRO A 101 3.79 5.71 -12.10
CA PRO A 101 3.39 6.85 -12.90
C PRO A 101 1.93 7.25 -12.67
N GLY A 102 1.69 8.54 -12.47
CA GLY A 102 0.37 9.12 -12.19
C GLY A 102 0.03 9.21 -10.70
N LEU A 103 0.84 8.65 -9.79
CA LEU A 103 0.63 8.79 -8.36
C LEU A 103 1.48 9.91 -7.76
N LYS A 104 0.84 10.82 -7.02
CA LYS A 104 1.52 11.86 -6.23
C LYS A 104 1.86 11.31 -4.85
N GLY A 105 3.06 11.56 -4.36
CA GLY A 105 3.48 10.98 -3.09
C GLY A 105 4.99 10.91 -2.90
N TYR A 106 5.37 10.21 -1.86
CA TYR A 106 6.74 9.74 -1.67
C TYR A 106 6.76 8.26 -1.29
N ILE A 107 7.88 7.62 -1.58
CA ILE A 107 8.21 6.28 -1.09
C ILE A 107 9.58 6.33 -0.41
N GLN A 108 9.73 5.54 0.65
CA GLN A 108 10.89 5.53 1.51
C GLN A 108 11.48 4.12 1.59
N PHE A 109 12.79 4.04 1.46
CA PHE A 109 13.56 2.81 1.59
C PHE A 109 14.66 2.97 2.62
N SER A 110 15.05 1.89 3.29
CA SER A 110 16.27 1.87 4.08
C SER A 110 17.48 1.97 3.14
N ARG A 111 18.45 2.83 3.49
CA ARG A 111 19.71 2.92 2.75
C ARG A 111 20.43 1.57 2.70
N ALA A 112 20.42 0.85 3.82
CA ALA A 112 20.92 -0.52 3.88
C ALA A 112 19.88 -1.50 3.33
N GLY A 113 20.20 -2.18 2.24
CA GLY A 113 19.40 -3.32 1.74
C GLY A 113 18.11 -2.95 1.01
N CYS A 114 17.84 -1.66 0.75
CA CYS A 114 16.71 -1.20 -0.06
C CYS A 114 15.34 -1.73 0.41
N LEU A 115 15.16 -1.86 1.73
CA LEU A 115 13.93 -2.38 2.30
C LEU A 115 12.87 -1.27 2.33
N PRO A 116 11.62 -1.53 1.92
CA PRO A 116 10.57 -0.52 2.00
C PRO A 116 10.30 -0.16 3.47
N VAL A 117 10.27 1.13 3.78
CA VAL A 117 10.03 1.64 5.14
C VAL A 117 8.63 2.25 5.22
N SER A 118 8.32 3.18 4.31
CA SER A 118 6.97 3.72 4.22
C SER A 118 6.67 4.27 2.83
N GLN A 119 5.40 4.51 2.57
CA GLN A 119 4.89 5.17 1.38
C GLN A 119 3.79 6.11 1.80
N ALA A 120 3.76 7.32 1.24
CA ALA A 120 2.61 8.21 1.32
C ALA A 120 2.13 8.55 -0.08
N GLN A 121 0.83 8.45 -0.30
CA GLN A 121 0.16 8.86 -1.51
C GLN A 121 -0.80 10.01 -1.19
N PHE A 122 -0.83 10.99 -2.08
CA PHE A 122 -1.63 12.20 -1.94
C PHE A 122 -2.68 12.26 -3.05
N THR A 123 -3.92 12.55 -2.66
CA THR A 123 -4.96 13.04 -3.56
C THR A 123 -5.37 14.44 -3.13
N ASP A 124 -6.28 15.08 -3.87
CA ASP A 124 -6.76 16.42 -3.51
C ASP A 124 -7.60 16.42 -2.21
N THR A 125 -8.06 15.23 -1.77
CA THR A 125 -9.00 15.09 -0.65
C THR A 125 -8.49 14.19 0.47
N HIS A 126 -7.51 13.32 0.22
CA HIS A 126 -7.06 12.32 1.18
C HIS A 126 -5.55 12.07 1.11
N VAL A 127 -4.99 11.60 2.22
CA VAL A 127 -3.62 11.09 2.30
C VAL A 127 -3.69 9.64 2.75
N THR A 128 -3.05 8.74 2.00
CA THR A 128 -2.87 7.35 2.40
C THR A 128 -1.42 7.12 2.74
N LYS A 129 -1.15 6.61 3.94
CA LYS A 129 0.20 6.24 4.38
C LYS A 129 0.26 4.76 4.69
N VAL A 130 1.28 4.09 4.16
CA VAL A 130 1.59 2.69 4.46
C VAL A 130 2.96 2.64 5.13
N GLY A 131 3.03 2.08 6.33
CA GLY A 131 4.29 1.76 7.00
C GLY A 131 4.56 0.25 6.90
N VAL A 132 5.83 -0.12 6.75
CA VAL A 132 6.26 -1.51 6.72
C VAL A 132 7.21 -1.76 7.90
N ALA A 133 7.01 -2.87 8.59
CA ALA A 133 7.82 -3.29 9.74
C ALA A 133 7.95 -4.81 9.77
N ASN A 134 8.84 -5.33 10.62
CA ASN A 134 9.04 -6.76 10.84
C ASN A 134 9.32 -7.56 9.56
N ILE A 135 10.12 -7.00 8.65
CA ILE A 135 10.46 -7.62 7.38
C ILE A 135 11.32 -8.86 7.63
N THR A 136 10.93 -9.99 7.03
CA THR A 136 11.71 -11.23 7.01
C THR A 136 11.93 -11.68 5.58
N VAL A 137 13.12 -12.21 5.29
CA VAL A 137 13.44 -12.74 3.96
C VAL A 137 12.79 -14.10 3.76
N GLY A 138 12.24 -14.30 2.55
CA GLY A 138 11.62 -15.54 2.12
C GLY A 138 10.11 -15.63 2.42
N ILE A 139 9.42 -16.42 1.61
CA ILE A 139 7.99 -16.70 1.75
C ILE A 139 7.84 -18.07 2.38
N LYS A 140 7.36 -18.11 3.63
CA LYS A 140 7.22 -19.35 4.41
C LYS A 140 6.11 -20.26 3.87
N ASP A 141 5.01 -19.66 3.44
CA ASP A 141 3.86 -20.37 2.88
C ASP A 141 3.56 -19.80 1.48
N PRO A 142 3.81 -20.54 0.39
CA PRO A 142 3.53 -20.06 -0.96
C PRO A 142 2.03 -19.92 -1.25
N ASN A 143 1.16 -20.59 -0.48
CA ASN A 143 -0.29 -20.55 -0.72
C ASN A 143 -0.91 -19.19 -0.35
N VAL A 144 -0.14 -18.27 0.25
CA VAL A 144 -0.57 -16.87 0.47
C VAL A 144 -0.94 -16.16 -0.83
N PHE A 145 -0.55 -16.67 -1.99
CA PHE A 145 -0.93 -16.15 -3.31
C PHE A 145 -2.12 -16.88 -3.97
N ASP A 146 -2.66 -17.93 -3.36
CA ASP A 146 -3.73 -18.72 -3.97
C ASP A 146 -5.05 -17.96 -4.03
N VAL A 147 -5.69 -17.93 -5.19
CA VAL A 147 -6.99 -17.29 -5.39
C VAL A 147 -8.08 -18.37 -5.43
N PRO A 148 -9.26 -18.16 -4.83
CA PRO A 148 -10.35 -19.14 -4.85
C PRO A 148 -10.74 -19.61 -6.27
N SER A 149 -11.24 -20.84 -6.35
CA SER A 149 -11.86 -21.42 -7.56
C SER A 149 -13.37 -21.60 -7.33
N PRO A 150 -14.25 -21.26 -8.30
CA PRO A 150 -13.94 -20.69 -9.62
C PRO A 150 -13.32 -19.27 -9.53
N PRO A 151 -12.65 -18.79 -10.59
CA PRO A 151 -11.98 -17.50 -10.58
C PRO A 151 -12.91 -16.37 -10.17
N CYS A 152 -12.40 -15.42 -9.40
CA CYS A 152 -13.19 -14.28 -8.93
C CYS A 152 -13.76 -13.50 -10.12
N PRO A 153 -15.08 -13.26 -10.16
CA PRO A 153 -15.70 -12.51 -11.25
C PRO A 153 -15.08 -11.12 -11.38
N MET A 154 -15.00 -10.60 -12.61
CA MET A 154 -14.67 -9.20 -12.81
C MET A 154 -15.81 -8.35 -12.28
N ASP A 155 -15.49 -7.43 -11.36
CA ASP A 155 -16.47 -6.53 -10.79
C ASP A 155 -16.38 -5.19 -11.50
N VAL A 156 -17.18 -5.06 -12.56
CA VAL A 156 -17.21 -3.87 -13.42
C VAL A 156 -17.90 -2.69 -12.71
N ASP A 157 -18.74 -2.97 -11.71
CA ASP A 157 -19.59 -1.98 -11.01
C ASP A 157 -18.96 -1.46 -9.70
N SER A 158 -18.01 -2.19 -9.12
CA SER A 158 -17.35 -1.86 -7.84
C SER A 158 -16.09 -1.00 -7.96
N VAL A 159 -15.40 -1.01 -9.11
CA VAL A 159 -14.20 -0.16 -9.33
C VAL A 159 -14.53 1.32 -9.11
N VAL A 160 -15.75 1.74 -9.47
CA VAL A 160 -16.24 3.11 -9.27
C VAL A 160 -16.72 3.35 -7.83
N ASN A 161 -17.34 2.36 -7.18
CA ASN A 161 -17.92 2.50 -5.85
C ASN A 161 -16.94 2.29 -4.69
N GLN A 162 -15.83 1.55 -4.87
CA GLN A 162 -14.82 1.34 -3.81
C GLN A 162 -13.77 2.45 -3.72
N LEU A 163 -13.56 3.21 -4.81
CA LEU A 163 -12.84 4.49 -4.75
C LEU A 163 -13.67 5.59 -4.07
N LEU A 164 -14.98 5.38 -4.00
CA LEU A 164 -15.90 6.16 -3.19
C LEU A 164 -16.06 5.45 -1.85
N ILE A 165 -15.07 5.56 -0.95
CA ILE A 165 -15.36 5.45 0.48
C ILE A 165 -16.46 6.47 0.73
N LYS A 166 -17.72 6.03 0.75
CA LYS A 166 -18.81 6.85 1.26
C LYS A 166 -18.38 7.19 2.69
N PRO A 167 -18.35 8.48 3.08
CA PRO A 167 -18.23 8.82 4.48
C PRO A 167 -19.25 7.97 5.24
N ALA A 168 -18.81 7.26 6.28
CA ALA A 168 -19.76 6.71 7.22
C ALA A 168 -20.58 7.90 7.73
N ASP A 169 -21.89 7.86 7.51
CA ASP A 169 -22.81 8.83 8.09
C ASP A 169 -22.68 8.68 9.63
N PHE A 170 -21.94 9.60 10.25
CA PHE A 170 -21.89 9.84 11.69
C PHE A 170 -22.49 11.21 11.98
#